data_AF-A0A4R1B1A3-F1
#
_entry.id   AF-A0A4R1B1A3-F1
#
_cell.length_a   1.000
_cell.length_b   1.000
_cell.length_c   1.000
_cell.angle_alpha   90.00
_cell.angle_beta   90.00
_cell.angle_gamma   90.00
#
_symmetry.space_group_name_H-M   'P 1'
#
loop_
_entity.id
_entity.type
_entity.pdbx_description
1 polymer ?
#
loop_
_entity_poly.entity_id
_entity_poly.type
_entity_poly.pdbx_seq_one_letter_code
_entity_poly.pdbx_strand_id
1 'polypeptide(L)'
;MGQLIKMQDYVSRYEQNIYLYPSRYVRLKKHQWEKLKAAWENNDASVFMNQSQEENPDWLEEEKKPLIDKLKGLWKLGKKDNEEEDLLNLDQMDPDNEDSGEEAILQFETKFTYRPDSVEELKHQFLDQLFRFQMKWASSTLTEKSFVDKRFYYDEKLKFFLQRFPDTFLVLYLPLFLLKKAPVEVETIILSPTGVWCISLLEEEDSSVFIGSKERFWVKRVNGEEKKVLNPLLALNRTAKIVHQIFRMNEIDLPIHKVILCRNGYIDHPAAPFDVQMIEKRNYEEWFKGMRNLRSPLKHVQFKAAQALLQYCQTTSIRRLEWEISEEE
;
A
#
# COMPACT_ATOMS: atom_id res chain seq x y z
N MET A 1 9.31 2.64 -1.45
CA MET A 1 8.16 1.75 -1.37
C MET A 1 6.93 2.62 -1.40
N GLY A 2 6.13 2.51 -2.45
CA GLY A 2 4.84 3.17 -2.60
C GLY A 2 3.86 2.78 -1.51
N GLN A 3 2.79 3.55 -1.42
CA GLN A 3 1.80 3.48 -0.36
C GLN A 3 0.56 2.74 -0.84
N LEU A 4 0.17 1.64 -0.19
CA LEU A 4 -1.08 0.93 -0.47
C LEU A 4 -2.23 1.67 0.22
N ILE A 5 -3.03 2.39 -0.57
CA ILE A 5 -4.14 3.20 -0.03
C ILE A 5 -5.51 2.52 -0.17
N LYS A 6 -5.65 1.54 -1.07
CA LYS A 6 -6.85 0.70 -1.19
C LYS A 6 -6.48 -0.66 -1.79
N MET A 7 -7.14 -1.71 -1.33
CA MET A 7 -7.03 -3.05 -1.88
C MET A 7 -8.42 -3.68 -1.95
N GLN A 8 -8.85 -4.08 -3.15
CA GLN A 8 -10.20 -4.59 -3.39
C GLN A 8 -11.29 -3.72 -2.75
N ASP A 9 -12.20 -4.32 -2.01
CA ASP A 9 -13.25 -3.69 -1.22
C ASP A 9 -12.92 -3.68 0.29
N TYR A 10 -11.66 -3.90 0.67
CA TYR A 10 -11.28 -3.86 2.09
C TYR A 10 -11.25 -2.44 2.65
N VAL A 11 -11.54 -2.30 3.94
CA VAL A 11 -11.47 -1.00 4.63
C VAL A 11 -10.02 -0.52 4.70
N SER A 12 -9.81 0.77 4.48
CA SER A 12 -8.49 1.36 4.53
C SER A 12 -8.47 2.59 5.44
N ARG A 13 -7.41 2.74 6.24
CA ARG A 13 -7.18 3.95 7.06
C ARG A 13 -7.13 5.21 6.21
N TYR A 14 -6.64 5.09 4.99
CA TYR A 14 -6.58 6.21 4.05
C TYR A 14 -7.97 6.71 3.65
N GLU A 15 -9.03 5.90 3.78
CA GLU A 15 -10.41 6.34 3.59
C GLU A 15 -10.89 7.26 4.71
N GLN A 16 -10.36 7.10 5.94
CA GLN A 16 -10.66 7.98 7.07
C GLN A 16 -10.00 9.35 6.89
N ASN A 17 -8.70 9.37 6.57
CA ASN A 17 -8.00 10.63 6.32
C ASN A 17 -6.77 10.49 5.40
N ILE A 18 -7.00 10.71 4.10
CA ILE A 18 -5.96 10.67 3.07
C ILE A 18 -4.93 11.82 3.16
N TYR A 19 -5.21 12.90 3.90
CA TYR A 19 -4.25 14.00 4.09
C TYR A 19 -3.27 13.73 5.25
N LEU A 20 -3.65 12.85 6.17
CA LEU A 20 -2.88 12.54 7.37
C LEU A 20 -1.96 11.34 7.18
N TYR A 21 -2.54 10.18 6.85
CA TYR A 21 -1.81 8.90 6.85
C TYR A 21 -0.62 8.82 5.91
N PRO A 22 -0.63 9.44 4.71
CA PRO A 22 0.53 9.37 3.84
C PRO A 22 1.80 10.00 4.41
N SER A 23 1.64 11.12 5.14
CA SER A 23 2.76 11.78 5.81
C SER A 23 3.25 10.96 7.00
N ARG A 24 2.32 10.40 7.80
CA ARG A 24 2.62 9.49 8.92
C ARG A 24 3.39 8.26 8.44
N TYR A 25 2.99 7.65 7.33
CA TYR A 25 3.69 6.50 6.73
C TYR A 25 5.14 6.83 6.36
N VAL A 26 5.38 7.95 5.68
CA VAL A 26 6.73 8.36 5.27
C VAL A 26 7.63 8.59 6.48
N ARG A 27 7.12 9.27 7.52
CA ARG A 27 7.83 9.51 8.78
C ARG A 27 8.15 8.21 9.51
N LEU A 28 7.15 7.35 9.71
CA LEU A 28 7.29 6.06 10.38
C LEU A 28 8.34 5.19 9.68
N LYS A 29 8.24 5.05 8.36
CA LYS A 29 9.21 4.27 7.58
C LYS A 29 10.63 4.80 7.73
N LYS A 30 10.83 6.13 7.64
CA LYS A 30 12.15 6.76 7.76
C LYS A 30 12.74 6.51 9.15
N HIS A 31 11.98 6.80 10.19
CA HIS A 31 12.39 6.62 11.58
C HIS A 31 12.76 5.16 11.88
N GLN A 32 11.92 4.22 11.47
CA GLN A 32 12.12 2.79 11.73
C GLN A 32 13.31 2.22 10.96
N TRP A 33 13.54 2.69 9.72
CA TRP A 33 14.72 2.34 8.95
C TRP A 33 16.01 2.87 9.60
N GLU A 34 16.01 4.13 10.05
CA GLU A 34 17.16 4.73 10.72
C GLU A 34 17.49 4.02 12.03
N LYS A 35 16.47 3.73 12.85
CA LYS A 35 16.62 2.94 14.09
C LYS A 35 17.20 1.55 13.81
N LEU A 36 16.62 0.83 12.84
CA LEU A 36 17.07 -0.51 12.47
C LEU A 36 18.50 -0.51 11.95
N LYS A 37 18.83 0.44 11.08
CA LYS A 37 20.17 0.56 10.50
C LYS A 37 21.20 0.86 11.58
N ALA A 38 20.92 1.78 12.51
CA ALA A 38 21.81 2.09 13.62
C ALA A 38 22.01 0.87 14.54
N ALA A 39 20.96 0.11 14.84
CA ALA A 39 21.06 -1.12 15.64
C ALA A 39 21.92 -2.20 14.93
N TRP A 40 21.77 -2.34 13.62
CA TRP A 40 22.60 -3.26 12.83
C TRP A 40 24.08 -2.84 12.81
N GLU A 41 24.37 -1.55 12.57
CA GLU A 41 25.73 -0.99 12.58
C GLU A 41 26.41 -1.12 13.95
N ASN A 42 25.66 -0.93 15.04
CA ASN A 42 26.16 -1.02 16.42
C ASN A 42 26.23 -2.46 16.98
N ASN A 43 25.89 -3.45 16.17
CA ASN A 43 25.86 -4.86 16.57
C ASN A 43 24.92 -5.17 17.76
N ASP A 44 23.81 -4.42 17.88
CA ASP A 44 22.86 -4.59 18.97
C ASP A 44 22.08 -5.90 18.83
N ALA A 45 22.40 -6.89 19.66
CA ALA A 45 21.78 -8.20 19.64
C ALA A 45 20.31 -8.18 20.08
N SER A 46 19.83 -7.15 20.79
CA SER A 46 18.46 -7.09 21.30
C SER A 46 17.40 -7.03 20.20
N VAL A 47 17.74 -6.47 19.03
CA VAL A 47 16.83 -6.36 17.88
C VAL A 47 16.76 -7.68 17.09
N PHE A 48 17.83 -8.48 17.11
CA PHE A 48 17.98 -9.67 16.26
C PHE A 48 17.88 -11.00 17.01
N MET A 49 17.88 -11.01 18.36
CA MET A 49 17.79 -12.22 19.19
C MET A 49 16.41 -12.44 19.83
N ASN A 50 15.33 -11.87 19.27
CA ASN A 50 13.98 -12.25 19.66
C ASN A 50 13.60 -13.61 19.06
N GLN A 51 14.22 -14.70 19.55
CA GLN A 51 13.76 -16.07 19.28
C GLN A 51 12.89 -16.58 20.44
N SER A 52 11.89 -17.40 20.10
CA SER A 52 10.96 -18.15 20.96
C SER A 52 9.66 -17.47 21.46
N GLN A 53 8.84 -16.97 20.53
CA GLN A 53 7.40 -17.26 20.61
C GLN A 53 6.98 -17.86 19.27
N GLU A 54 6.19 -18.93 19.34
CA GLU A 54 5.77 -19.79 18.24
C GLU A 54 5.45 -19.01 16.96
N GLU A 55 5.90 -19.53 15.82
CA GLU A 55 5.36 -19.17 14.52
C GLU A 55 3.89 -19.60 14.44
N ASN A 56 3.00 -18.86 15.11
CA ASN A 56 1.64 -18.75 14.63
C ASN A 56 1.66 -17.67 13.55
N PRO A 57 1.29 -17.98 12.30
CA PRO A 57 0.99 -16.95 11.33
C PRO A 57 0.00 -15.99 11.99
N ASP A 58 0.33 -14.69 12.06
CA ASP A 58 -0.49 -13.60 12.62
C ASP A 58 -1.95 -13.60 12.10
N TRP A 59 -2.24 -14.39 11.06
CA TRP A 59 -3.57 -14.73 10.52
C TRP A 59 -4.44 -15.65 11.40
N LEU A 60 -3.87 -16.31 12.41
CA LEU A 60 -4.56 -17.32 13.24
C LEU A 60 -4.84 -16.86 14.69
N GLU A 61 -4.23 -15.77 15.17
CA GLU A 61 -4.25 -15.41 16.60
C GLU A 61 -4.92 -14.07 16.96
N GLU A 62 -5.75 -13.48 16.09
CA GLU A 62 -6.55 -12.32 16.53
C GLU A 62 -7.79 -12.69 17.38
N GLU A 63 -7.97 -13.96 17.78
CA GLU A 63 -9.15 -14.37 18.56
C GLU A 63 -8.97 -14.42 20.08
N LYS A 64 -7.75 -14.37 20.67
CA LYS A 64 -7.63 -14.59 22.13
C LYS A 64 -6.40 -13.95 22.82
N LYS A 65 -6.39 -12.64 23.11
CA LYS A 65 -5.73 -12.11 24.33
C LYS A 65 -6.47 -10.86 24.86
N PRO A 66 -7.11 -10.92 26.05
CA PRO A 66 -7.79 -9.77 26.65
C PRO A 66 -6.80 -8.76 27.24
N LEU A 67 -7.10 -7.47 27.06
CA LEU A 67 -6.38 -6.28 27.50
C LEU A 67 -6.35 -6.13 29.04
N ILE A 68 -5.70 -7.04 29.77
CA ILE A 68 -5.60 -6.97 31.24
C ILE A 68 -4.27 -6.34 31.70
N ASP A 69 -3.30 -6.13 30.82
CA ASP A 69 -2.00 -5.54 31.19
C ASP A 69 -2.01 -4.00 31.40
N LYS A 70 -3.13 -3.31 31.13
CA LYS A 70 -3.20 -1.84 31.14
C LYS A 70 -3.60 -1.18 32.47
N LEU A 71 -3.86 -1.94 33.55
CA LEU A 71 -4.37 -1.39 34.82
C LEU A 71 -3.36 -1.27 35.97
N LYS A 72 -2.09 -1.64 35.77
CA LYS A 72 -1.06 -1.54 36.83
C LYS A 72 -0.32 -0.19 36.88
N GLY A 73 -0.51 0.69 35.89
CA GLY A 73 0.21 1.96 35.78
C GLY A 73 -0.38 3.13 36.60
N LEU A 74 -1.58 3.00 37.15
CA LEU A 74 -2.34 4.13 37.70
C LEU A 74 -2.23 4.31 39.23
N TRP A 75 -1.43 3.49 39.93
CA TRP A 75 -1.35 3.53 41.41
C TRP A 75 -0.01 4.00 41.99
N LYS A 76 0.74 4.82 41.25
CA LYS A 76 1.91 5.52 41.81
C LYS A 76 1.91 7.00 41.44
N LEU A 77 1.07 7.77 42.15
CA LEU A 77 1.26 9.21 42.28
C LEU A 77 1.16 9.60 43.76
N GLY A 78 2.31 9.84 44.37
CA GLY A 78 2.41 10.28 45.76
C GLY A 78 3.86 10.59 46.17
N LYS A 79 4.21 11.89 46.10
CA LYS A 79 5.37 12.63 46.67
C LYS A 79 6.68 12.75 45.86
N LYS A 80 6.87 13.95 45.27
CA LYS A 80 7.89 15.01 45.55
C LYS A 80 9.30 14.57 46.02
N ASP A 81 10.43 15.17 45.64
CA ASP A 81 10.78 16.48 45.04
C ASP A 81 12.16 16.38 44.33
N ASN A 82 12.38 17.27 43.35
CA ASN A 82 13.60 17.97 42.90
C ASN A 82 14.96 17.24 42.75
N GLU A 83 15.52 17.29 41.54
CA GLU A 83 16.77 18.04 41.26
C GLU A 83 16.90 18.30 39.75
N GLU A 84 17.22 19.55 39.43
CA GLU A 84 17.43 20.12 38.10
C GLU A 84 18.85 19.79 37.62
N GLU A 85 18.99 19.32 36.37
CA GLU A 85 20.02 19.70 35.39
C GLU A 85 20.05 18.68 34.24
N ASP A 86 19.36 19.01 33.14
CA ASP A 86 19.95 18.93 31.78
C ASP A 86 18.95 19.49 30.78
N LEU A 87 18.89 20.82 30.76
CA LEU A 87 18.26 21.63 29.73
C LEU A 87 19.16 21.68 28.50
N LEU A 88 18.85 20.89 27.47
CA LEU A 88 19.22 21.22 26.09
C LEU A 88 18.01 21.04 25.16
N ASN A 89 17.27 22.13 25.05
CA ASN A 89 16.53 22.62 23.88
C ASN A 89 16.09 21.58 22.83
N LEU A 90 14.86 21.09 22.98
CA LEU A 90 13.99 20.72 21.86
C LEU A 90 12.80 21.70 21.85
N ASP A 91 13.09 22.93 21.44
CA ASP A 91 12.06 23.90 21.05
C ASP A 91 11.35 23.38 19.80
N GLN A 92 10.17 22.79 20.00
CA GLN A 92 8.92 22.98 19.27
C GLN A 92 7.97 21.82 19.62
N MET A 93 7.40 21.89 20.83
CA MET A 93 6.14 21.20 21.14
C MET A 93 5.02 22.02 20.52
N ASP A 94 4.46 21.55 19.41
CA ASP A 94 3.13 21.99 18.97
C ASP A 94 2.06 21.31 19.85
N PRO A 95 1.06 22.05 20.34
CA PRO A 95 0.07 21.57 21.30
C PRO A 95 -1.18 21.10 20.57
N ASP A 96 -1.27 19.81 20.23
CA ASP A 96 -2.53 19.13 19.89
C ASP A 96 -2.37 17.63 20.19
N ASN A 97 -2.18 17.32 21.47
CA ASN A 97 -2.18 15.95 22.00
C ASN A 97 -3.60 15.53 22.37
N GLU A 98 -4.39 15.15 21.37
CA GLU A 98 -5.65 14.38 21.54
C GLU A 98 -5.52 12.94 21.01
N ASP A 99 -4.31 12.42 20.81
CA ASP A 99 -4.08 11.16 20.08
C ASP A 99 -3.39 10.05 20.90
N SER A 100 -3.78 9.86 22.17
CA SER A 100 -3.23 8.78 23.01
C SER A 100 -3.72 7.38 22.60
N GLY A 101 -4.76 7.30 21.75
CA GLY A 101 -5.32 6.05 21.21
C GLY A 101 -4.65 5.57 19.91
N GLU A 102 -4.30 6.45 18.97
CA GLU A 102 -3.73 6.01 17.68
C GLU A 102 -2.25 5.66 17.77
N GLU A 103 -1.50 6.20 18.73
CA GLU A 103 -0.08 5.87 18.94
C GLU A 103 0.16 4.37 19.16
N ALA A 104 -0.75 3.68 19.87
CA ALA A 104 -0.66 2.23 20.08
C ALA A 104 -0.85 1.41 18.78
N ILE A 105 -1.49 1.99 17.76
CA ILE A 105 -1.84 1.31 16.52
C ILE A 105 -0.81 1.59 15.41
N LEU A 106 0.01 2.61 15.62
CA LEU A 106 1.19 2.95 14.82
C LEU A 106 2.45 2.19 15.26
N GLN A 107 2.34 1.24 16.19
CA GLN A 107 3.44 0.37 16.64
C GLN A 107 3.85 -0.61 15.53
N PHE A 108 4.59 -0.10 14.55
CA PHE A 108 5.40 -0.92 13.66
C PHE A 108 6.67 -1.31 14.40
N GLU A 109 6.74 -2.56 14.84
CA GLU A 109 7.95 -3.14 15.42
C GLU A 109 8.58 -4.11 14.43
N THR A 110 9.87 -3.92 14.18
CA THR A 110 10.60 -4.81 13.30
C THR A 110 11.01 -6.07 14.05
N LYS A 111 10.54 -7.24 13.62
CA LYS A 111 10.88 -8.54 14.21
C LYS A 111 11.84 -9.30 13.28
N PHE A 112 12.94 -9.79 13.83
CA PHE A 112 13.96 -10.53 13.08
C PHE A 112 14.16 -11.91 13.68
N THR A 113 14.22 -12.93 12.81
CA THR A 113 14.51 -14.32 13.20
C THR A 113 16.01 -14.61 13.24
N TYR A 114 16.78 -13.88 12.43
CA TYR A 114 18.23 -13.91 12.37
C TYR A 114 18.78 -12.52 12.01
N ARG A 115 20.06 -12.30 12.31
CA ARG A 115 20.76 -11.08 11.93
C ARG A 115 21.15 -11.13 10.45
N PRO A 116 20.78 -10.14 9.62
CA PRO A 116 21.22 -10.06 8.24
C PRO A 116 22.74 -9.88 8.11
N ASP A 117 23.33 -10.55 7.12
CA ASP A 117 24.78 -10.47 6.87
C ASP A 117 25.15 -9.21 6.08
N SER A 118 24.19 -8.64 5.34
CA SER A 118 24.39 -7.45 4.51
C SER A 118 23.31 -6.38 4.70
N VAL A 119 23.65 -5.13 4.37
CA VAL A 119 22.69 -4.01 4.36
C VAL A 119 21.56 -4.25 3.35
N GLU A 120 21.86 -4.92 2.24
CA GLU A 120 20.86 -5.25 1.22
C GLU A 120 19.82 -6.23 1.77
N GLU A 121 20.28 -7.27 2.45
CA GLU A 121 19.39 -8.25 3.11
C GLU A 121 18.58 -7.60 4.23
N LEU A 122 19.20 -6.76 5.06
CA LEU A 122 18.50 -5.95 6.07
C LEU A 122 17.37 -5.12 5.45
N LYS A 123 17.64 -4.50 4.31
CA LYS A 123 16.66 -3.71 3.56
C LYS A 123 15.53 -4.57 3.01
N HIS A 124 15.83 -5.75 2.46
CA HIS A 124 14.82 -6.68 1.97
C HIS A 124 13.87 -7.10 3.08
N GLN A 125 14.41 -7.56 4.21
CA GLN A 125 13.59 -7.96 5.36
C GLN A 125 12.76 -6.79 5.92
N PHE A 126 13.32 -5.58 5.99
CA PHE A 126 12.58 -4.39 6.38
C PHE A 126 11.41 -4.09 5.44
N LEU A 127 11.63 -4.17 4.13
CA LEU A 127 10.58 -3.92 3.13
C LEU A 127 9.47 -4.97 3.19
N ASP A 128 9.80 -6.23 3.47
CA ASP A 128 8.82 -7.30 3.62
C ASP A 128 7.95 -7.13 4.87
N GLN A 129 8.55 -6.70 5.98
CA GLN A 129 7.79 -6.37 7.19
C GLN A 129 6.92 -5.12 6.99
N LEU A 130 7.48 -4.09 6.36
CA LEU A 130 6.74 -2.87 6.02
C LEU A 130 5.59 -3.18 5.07
N PHE A 131 5.74 -4.16 4.17
CA PHE A 131 4.68 -4.60 3.27
C PHE A 131 3.50 -5.18 4.07
N ARG A 132 3.77 -6.07 5.03
CA ARG A 132 2.73 -6.60 5.93
C ARG A 132 2.03 -5.50 6.73
N PHE A 133 2.79 -4.50 7.18
CA PHE A 133 2.22 -3.34 7.86
C PHE A 133 1.28 -2.53 6.97
N GLN A 134 1.66 -2.29 5.70
CA GLN A 134 0.77 -1.64 4.74
C GLN A 134 -0.51 -2.44 4.49
N MET A 135 -0.41 -3.76 4.42
CA MET A 135 -1.58 -4.62 4.30
C MET A 135 -2.55 -4.45 5.48
N LYS A 136 -2.03 -4.31 6.71
CA LYS A 136 -2.85 -4.01 7.90
C LYS A 136 -3.53 -2.64 7.80
N TRP A 137 -2.83 -1.62 7.29
CA TRP A 137 -3.41 -0.29 7.08
C TRP A 137 -4.48 -0.24 5.99
N ALA A 138 -4.32 -1.06 4.95
CA ALA A 138 -5.27 -1.20 3.85
C ALA A 138 -6.35 -2.26 4.09
N SER A 139 -6.48 -2.79 5.31
CA SER A 139 -7.51 -3.76 5.69
C SER A 139 -8.12 -3.56 7.08
N SER A 140 -7.64 -2.60 7.87
CA SER A 140 -8.17 -2.38 9.21
C SER A 140 -7.97 -0.96 9.72
N THR A 141 -9.00 -0.45 10.38
CA THR A 141 -9.05 0.83 11.11
C THR A 141 -9.17 0.57 12.62
N LEU A 142 -9.32 1.64 13.40
CA LEU A 142 -9.57 1.58 14.84
C LEU A 142 -10.85 0.80 15.17
N THR A 143 -11.90 0.99 14.35
CA THR A 143 -13.26 0.49 14.59
C THR A 143 -13.63 -0.69 13.71
N GLU A 144 -12.98 -0.86 12.57
CA GLU A 144 -13.37 -1.85 11.55
C GLU A 144 -12.19 -2.72 11.11
N LYS A 145 -12.53 -3.92 10.61
CA LYS A 145 -11.58 -4.84 10.00
C LYS A 145 -12.22 -5.56 8.81
N SER A 146 -11.43 -5.78 7.78
CA SER A 146 -11.74 -6.68 6.67
C SER A 146 -10.86 -7.93 6.76
N PHE A 147 -11.43 -9.09 6.44
CA PHE A 147 -10.67 -10.33 6.37
C PHE A 147 -9.95 -10.44 5.02
N VAL A 148 -8.63 -10.26 5.05
CA VAL A 148 -7.80 -10.29 3.84
C VAL A 148 -7.57 -11.72 3.37
N ASP A 149 -7.77 -11.96 2.07
CA ASP A 149 -7.38 -13.22 1.45
C ASP A 149 -5.85 -13.38 1.51
N LYS A 150 -5.40 -14.55 2.01
CA LYS A 150 -3.98 -14.92 2.13
C LYS A 150 -3.22 -14.76 0.82
N ARG A 151 -3.89 -14.90 -0.34
CA ARG A 151 -3.29 -14.74 -1.68
C ARG A 151 -2.56 -13.41 -1.84
N PHE A 152 -3.06 -12.31 -1.28
CA PHE A 152 -2.45 -10.99 -1.44
C PHE A 152 -1.10 -10.84 -0.73
N TYR A 153 -0.83 -11.62 0.33
CA TYR A 153 0.47 -11.58 1.01
C TYR A 153 1.60 -12.18 0.17
N TYR A 154 1.25 -13.05 -0.77
CA TYR A 154 2.17 -13.72 -1.69
C TYR A 154 2.09 -13.17 -3.12
N ASP A 155 1.29 -12.12 -3.34
CA ASP A 155 1.11 -11.55 -4.67
C ASP A 155 2.34 -10.70 -5.08
N GLU A 156 3.12 -11.25 -6.01
CA GLU A 156 4.32 -10.63 -6.55
C GLU A 156 4.03 -9.34 -7.34
N LYS A 157 2.82 -9.17 -7.90
CA LYS A 157 2.43 -7.95 -8.62
C LYS A 157 2.19 -6.81 -7.64
N LEU A 158 1.50 -7.10 -6.53
CA LEU A 158 1.28 -6.12 -5.47
C LEU A 158 2.61 -5.70 -4.81
N LYS A 159 3.47 -6.68 -4.45
CA LYS A 159 4.82 -6.39 -3.93
C LYS A 159 5.64 -5.56 -4.92
N PHE A 160 5.56 -5.87 -6.22
CA PHE A 160 6.25 -5.10 -7.25
C PHE A 160 5.84 -3.62 -7.21
N PHE A 161 4.54 -3.31 -7.25
CA PHE A 161 4.07 -1.92 -7.24
C PHE A 161 4.49 -1.17 -5.98
N LEU A 162 4.41 -1.82 -4.83
CA LEU A 162 4.78 -1.18 -3.57
C LEU A 162 6.28 -1.05 -3.45
N GLN A 163 7.05 -2.15 -3.45
CA GLN A 163 8.47 -2.11 -3.09
C GLN A 163 9.33 -1.36 -4.12
N ARG A 164 8.96 -1.41 -5.41
CA ARG A 164 9.81 -0.88 -6.48
C ARG A 164 9.61 0.61 -6.75
N PHE A 165 8.45 1.17 -6.42
CA PHE A 165 8.15 2.59 -6.63
C PHE A 165 8.43 3.47 -5.39
N PRO A 166 8.62 4.79 -5.58
CA PRO A 166 8.80 5.74 -4.49
C PRO A 166 7.59 5.77 -3.55
N ASP A 167 7.83 6.15 -2.30
CA ASP A 167 6.79 6.37 -1.28
C ASP A 167 5.89 7.58 -1.54
N THR A 168 6.12 8.31 -2.62
CA THR A 168 5.23 9.37 -3.12
C THR A 168 4.14 8.82 -4.02
N PHE A 169 4.12 7.51 -4.29
CA PHE A 169 3.12 6.86 -5.13
C PHE A 169 2.03 6.28 -4.24
N LEU A 170 0.78 6.55 -4.56
CA LEU A 170 -0.37 5.98 -3.86
C LEU A 170 -1.02 4.93 -4.77
N VAL A 171 -1.18 3.72 -4.27
CA VAL A 171 -1.60 2.54 -5.02
C VAL A 171 -2.98 2.10 -4.55
N LEU A 172 -3.93 2.02 -5.47
CA LEU A 172 -5.18 1.29 -5.32
C LEU A 172 -5.05 -0.02 -6.10
N TYR A 173 -4.95 -1.13 -5.39
CA TYR A 173 -4.76 -2.44 -6.00
C TYR A 173 -6.11 -3.12 -6.23
N LEU A 174 -6.47 -3.29 -7.51
CA LEU A 174 -7.74 -3.88 -7.97
C LEU A 174 -8.96 -3.37 -7.19
N PRO A 175 -9.16 -2.04 -7.04
CA PRO A 175 -10.25 -1.53 -6.23
C PRO A 175 -11.60 -1.84 -6.86
N LEU A 176 -12.64 -1.91 -6.01
CA LEU A 176 -14.02 -2.02 -6.47
C LEU A 176 -14.70 -0.65 -6.34
N PHE A 177 -15.29 -0.16 -7.43
CA PHE A 177 -16.08 1.08 -7.43
C PHE A 177 -17.58 0.79 -7.42
N LEU A 178 -18.34 1.57 -6.66
CA LEU A 178 -19.80 1.45 -6.64
C LEU A 178 -20.43 2.37 -7.71
N LEU A 179 -20.85 1.79 -8.83
CA LEU A 179 -21.50 2.54 -9.93
C LEU A 179 -22.98 2.21 -9.99
N LYS A 180 -23.85 3.19 -9.72
CA LYS A 180 -25.32 3.00 -9.71
C LYS A 180 -25.76 1.79 -8.87
N LYS A 181 -25.11 1.57 -7.71
CA LYS A 181 -25.31 0.43 -6.79
C LYS A 181 -24.80 -0.93 -7.29
N ALA A 182 -24.13 -0.99 -8.43
CA ALA A 182 -23.44 -2.20 -8.87
C ALA A 182 -21.94 -2.06 -8.60
N PRO A 183 -21.31 -3.05 -7.91
CA PRO A 183 -19.88 -3.04 -7.72
C PRO A 183 -19.18 -3.40 -9.03
N VAL A 184 -18.17 -2.62 -9.40
CA VAL A 184 -17.37 -2.82 -10.60
C VAL A 184 -15.91 -2.90 -10.19
N GLU A 185 -15.34 -4.09 -10.34
CA GLU A 185 -13.91 -4.31 -10.22
C GLU A 185 -13.17 -3.62 -11.37
N VAL A 186 -12.12 -2.90 -11.04
CA VAL A 186 -11.29 -2.20 -12.02
C VAL A 186 -9.82 -2.61 -11.91
N GLU A 187 -9.03 -2.17 -12.87
CA GLU A 187 -7.59 -2.40 -12.91
C GLU A 187 -6.85 -1.64 -11.81
N THR A 188 -5.57 -1.96 -11.61
CA THR A 188 -4.73 -1.25 -10.63
C THR A 188 -4.58 0.22 -11.01
N ILE A 189 -4.78 1.11 -10.04
CA ILE A 189 -4.64 2.56 -10.21
C ILE A 189 -3.48 3.05 -9.35
N ILE A 190 -2.58 3.81 -9.95
CA ILE A 190 -1.43 4.41 -9.25
C ILE A 190 -1.48 5.92 -9.42
N LEU A 191 -1.51 6.64 -8.32
CA LEU A 191 -1.38 8.08 -8.28
C LEU A 191 0.08 8.44 -8.07
N SER A 192 0.65 9.14 -9.04
CA SER A 192 1.99 9.72 -8.97
C SER A 192 1.91 11.25 -8.85
N PRO A 193 3.02 11.94 -8.54
CA PRO A 193 3.05 13.40 -8.50
C PRO A 193 2.78 14.09 -9.86
N THR A 194 2.81 13.35 -10.98
CA THR A 194 2.63 13.87 -12.34
C THR A 194 1.32 13.47 -12.97
N GLY A 195 0.62 12.48 -12.45
CA GLY A 195 -0.53 11.89 -13.12
C GLY A 195 -1.05 10.61 -12.46
N VAL A 196 -2.11 10.07 -13.05
CA VAL A 196 -2.75 8.82 -12.64
C VAL A 196 -2.53 7.77 -13.69
N TRP A 197 -2.11 6.60 -13.25
CA TRP A 197 -1.77 5.48 -14.11
C TRP A 197 -2.79 4.38 -13.86
N CYS A 198 -3.65 4.13 -14.84
CA CYS A 198 -4.48 2.92 -14.90
C CYS A 198 -3.62 1.83 -15.55
N ILE A 199 -3.33 0.74 -14.85
CA ILE A 199 -2.38 -0.28 -15.29
C ILE A 199 -3.09 -1.64 -15.33
N SER A 200 -3.15 -2.22 -16.52
CA SER A 200 -3.55 -3.63 -16.71
C SER A 200 -2.28 -4.47 -16.94
N LEU A 201 -2.07 -5.51 -16.13
CA LEU A 201 -0.90 -6.39 -16.28
C LEU A 201 -1.23 -7.58 -17.16
N LEU A 202 -0.38 -7.80 -18.15
CA LEU A 202 -0.44 -8.93 -19.04
C LEU A 202 0.82 -9.77 -18.83
N GLU A 203 0.85 -10.52 -17.74
CA GLU A 203 2.00 -11.33 -17.32
C GLU A 203 1.58 -12.78 -17.13
N GLU A 204 2.21 -13.65 -17.90
CA GLU A 204 2.06 -15.09 -17.76
C GLU A 204 3.44 -15.76 -17.86
N GLU A 205 3.76 -16.35 -19.01
CA GLU A 205 4.99 -17.11 -19.23
C GLU A 205 6.07 -16.21 -19.83
N ASP A 206 7.33 -16.50 -19.48
CA ASP A 206 8.47 -15.73 -19.95
C ASP A 206 8.62 -15.77 -21.47
N SER A 207 8.93 -14.60 -22.05
CA SER A 207 9.09 -14.40 -23.49
C SER A 207 7.85 -14.72 -24.34
N SER A 208 6.66 -14.70 -23.72
CA SER A 208 5.39 -14.78 -24.44
C SER A 208 5.18 -13.58 -25.37
N VAL A 209 4.57 -13.82 -26.54
CA VAL A 209 4.21 -12.77 -27.50
C VAL A 209 2.69 -12.63 -27.53
N PHE A 210 2.19 -11.45 -27.21
CA PHE A 210 0.78 -11.12 -27.24
C PHE A 210 0.43 -10.36 -28.50
N ILE A 211 -0.42 -10.96 -29.33
CA ILE A 211 -0.90 -10.36 -30.58
C ILE A 211 -2.19 -9.62 -30.28
N GLY A 212 -2.08 -8.29 -30.27
CA GLY A 212 -3.19 -7.39 -29.99
C GLY A 212 -4.14 -7.28 -31.16
N SER A 213 -5.44 -7.30 -30.85
CA SER A 213 -6.52 -7.12 -31.81
C SER A 213 -7.61 -6.18 -31.23
N LYS A 214 -8.53 -5.73 -32.09
CA LYS A 214 -9.75 -5.01 -31.66
C LYS A 214 -10.83 -5.94 -31.13
N GLU A 215 -10.62 -7.26 -31.24
CA GLU A 215 -11.59 -8.25 -30.81
C GLU A 215 -11.60 -8.40 -29.29
N ARG A 216 -12.55 -9.21 -28.80
CA ARG A 216 -12.68 -9.51 -27.37
C ARG A 216 -11.47 -10.26 -26.82
N PHE A 217 -10.77 -11.01 -27.66
CA PHE A 217 -9.64 -11.84 -27.27
C PHE A 217 -8.40 -11.48 -28.08
N TRP A 218 -7.26 -11.50 -27.40
CA TRP A 218 -5.94 -11.47 -28.00
C TRP A 218 -5.39 -12.90 -28.09
N VAL A 219 -4.39 -13.09 -28.93
CA VAL A 219 -3.70 -14.38 -29.08
C VAL A 219 -2.35 -14.28 -28.39
N LYS A 220 -2.12 -15.13 -27.40
CA LYS A 220 -0.84 -15.36 -26.76
C LYS A 220 -0.13 -16.49 -27.49
N ARG A 221 1.12 -16.27 -27.91
CA ARG A 221 2.00 -17.30 -28.48
C ARG A 221 3.14 -17.60 -27.51
N VAL A 222 3.29 -18.88 -27.15
CA VAL A 222 4.42 -19.38 -26.34
C VAL A 222 4.89 -20.71 -26.90
N ASN A 223 6.18 -20.83 -27.21
CA ASN A 223 6.79 -22.07 -27.71
C ASN A 223 6.04 -22.73 -28.89
N GLY A 224 5.39 -21.92 -29.73
CA GLY A 224 4.60 -22.40 -30.88
C GLY A 224 3.12 -22.72 -30.58
N GLU A 225 2.70 -22.72 -29.31
CA GLU A 225 1.29 -22.87 -28.94
C GLU A 225 0.56 -21.51 -28.92
N GLU A 226 -0.66 -21.50 -29.44
CA GLU A 226 -1.55 -20.34 -29.39
C GLU A 226 -2.62 -20.52 -28.30
N LYS A 227 -2.74 -19.55 -27.39
CA LYS A 227 -3.80 -19.49 -26.38
C LYS A 227 -4.54 -18.17 -26.50
N LYS A 228 -5.86 -18.19 -26.32
CA LYS A 228 -6.67 -16.96 -26.31
C LYS A 228 -6.68 -16.36 -24.92
N VAL A 229 -6.38 -15.07 -24.83
CA VAL A 229 -6.45 -14.28 -23.59
C VAL A 229 -7.45 -13.14 -23.76
N LEU A 230 -8.10 -12.72 -22.69
CA LEU A 230 -9.04 -11.59 -22.76
C LEU A 230 -8.28 -10.32 -23.14
N ASN A 231 -8.88 -9.49 -24.00
CA ASN A 231 -8.28 -8.21 -24.38
C ASN A 231 -8.18 -7.28 -23.16
N PRO A 232 -6.96 -6.91 -22.70
CA PRO A 232 -6.77 -6.08 -21.51
C PRO A 232 -7.30 -4.65 -21.70
N LEU A 233 -7.44 -4.18 -22.95
CA LEU A 233 -8.00 -2.87 -23.26
C LEU A 233 -9.45 -2.73 -22.78
N LEU A 234 -10.21 -3.83 -22.64
CA LEU A 234 -11.60 -3.77 -22.19
C LEU A 234 -11.70 -3.27 -20.75
N ALA A 235 -10.97 -3.92 -19.84
CA ALA A 235 -10.92 -3.55 -18.43
C ALA A 235 -10.20 -2.22 -18.22
N LEU A 236 -9.11 -1.98 -18.98
CA LEU A 236 -8.35 -0.73 -18.91
C LEU A 236 -9.16 0.50 -19.34
N ASN A 237 -9.86 0.42 -20.47
CA ASN A 237 -10.70 1.53 -20.95
C ASN A 237 -11.89 1.79 -20.01
N ARG A 238 -12.48 0.73 -19.45
CA ARG A 238 -13.53 0.86 -18.42
C ARG A 238 -12.99 1.61 -17.20
N THR A 239 -11.84 1.19 -16.69
CA THR A 239 -11.17 1.81 -15.53
C THR A 239 -10.88 3.28 -15.78
N ALA A 240 -10.24 3.61 -16.90
CA ALA A 240 -9.91 4.99 -17.25
C ALA A 240 -11.15 5.87 -17.39
N LYS A 241 -12.25 5.33 -17.95
CA LYS A 241 -13.52 6.07 -18.09
C LYS A 241 -14.16 6.37 -16.74
N ILE A 242 -14.11 5.43 -15.80
CA ILE A 242 -14.60 5.62 -14.43
C ILE A 242 -13.77 6.68 -13.71
N VAL A 243 -12.44 6.56 -13.74
CA VAL A 243 -11.51 7.54 -13.15
C VAL A 243 -11.74 8.93 -13.73
N HIS A 244 -11.87 9.03 -15.06
CA HIS A 244 -12.13 10.30 -15.74
C HIS A 244 -13.47 10.92 -15.32
N GLN A 245 -14.52 10.11 -15.17
CA GLN A 245 -15.81 10.59 -14.68
C GLN A 245 -15.70 11.12 -13.24
N ILE A 246 -15.04 10.38 -12.34
CA ILE A 246 -14.82 10.81 -10.95
C ILE A 246 -14.04 12.12 -10.91
N PHE A 247 -12.98 12.25 -11.71
CA PHE A 247 -12.16 13.46 -11.73
C PHE A 247 -12.90 14.67 -12.27
N ARG A 248 -13.70 14.48 -13.33
CA ARG A 248 -14.56 15.54 -13.87
C ARG A 248 -15.60 16.00 -12.85
N MET A 249 -16.23 15.08 -12.11
CA MET A 249 -17.22 15.42 -11.09
C MET A 249 -16.64 16.18 -9.89
N ASN A 250 -15.35 15.96 -9.58
CA ASN A 250 -14.67 16.57 -8.45
C ASN A 250 -13.74 17.72 -8.86
N GLU A 251 -13.79 18.18 -10.13
CA GLU A 251 -12.96 19.26 -10.67
C GLU A 251 -11.46 19.03 -10.41
N ILE A 252 -10.97 17.87 -10.83
CA ILE A 252 -9.58 17.44 -10.65
C ILE A 252 -8.89 17.45 -12.01
N ASP A 253 -7.94 18.37 -12.17
CA ASP A 253 -7.08 18.42 -13.35
C ASP A 253 -5.79 17.64 -13.09
N LEU A 254 -5.81 16.37 -13.47
CA LEU A 254 -4.66 15.46 -13.36
C LEU A 254 -4.68 14.49 -14.55
N PRO A 255 -3.57 14.34 -15.28
CA PRO A 255 -3.57 13.53 -16.51
C PRO A 255 -3.77 12.05 -16.18
N ILE A 256 -4.58 11.39 -17.01
CA ILE A 256 -4.90 9.96 -16.89
C ILE A 256 -4.14 9.21 -17.99
N HIS A 257 -3.25 8.31 -17.58
CA HIS A 257 -2.47 7.46 -18.45
C HIS A 257 -3.01 6.03 -18.41
N LYS A 258 -3.22 5.44 -19.58
CA LYS A 258 -3.59 4.03 -19.73
C LYS A 258 -2.35 3.23 -20.09
N VAL A 259 -2.04 2.22 -19.29
CA VAL A 259 -0.84 1.39 -19.48
C VAL A 259 -1.23 -0.08 -19.53
N ILE A 260 -0.73 -0.77 -20.56
CA ILE A 260 -0.63 -2.23 -20.54
C ILE A 260 0.82 -2.56 -20.19
N LEU A 261 1.00 -3.27 -19.08
CA LEU A 261 2.32 -3.63 -18.57
C LEU A 261 2.58 -5.13 -18.75
N CYS A 262 3.64 -5.45 -19.48
CA CYS A 262 4.14 -6.81 -19.66
C CYS A 262 5.65 -6.81 -19.37
N ARG A 263 6.05 -7.24 -18.17
CA ARG A 263 7.46 -7.23 -17.74
C ARG A 263 8.32 -8.28 -18.44
N ASN A 264 7.75 -9.44 -18.76
CA ASN A 264 8.49 -10.62 -19.22
C ASN A 264 8.25 -11.01 -20.69
N GLY A 265 7.31 -10.36 -21.39
CA GLY A 265 6.93 -10.69 -22.76
C GLY A 265 6.96 -9.51 -23.72
N TYR A 266 6.43 -9.74 -24.92
CA TYR A 266 6.34 -8.78 -26.02
C TYR A 266 4.88 -8.57 -26.43
N ILE A 267 4.55 -7.37 -26.86
CA ILE A 267 3.22 -7.00 -27.33
C ILE A 267 3.33 -6.57 -28.80
N ASP A 268 2.74 -7.35 -29.69
CA ASP A 268 2.61 -7.00 -31.10
C ASP A 268 1.20 -6.50 -31.38
N HIS A 269 1.04 -5.17 -31.43
CA HIS A 269 -0.23 -4.56 -31.79
C HIS A 269 -0.02 -3.37 -32.76
N PRO A 270 0.07 -3.64 -34.07
CA PRO A 270 0.30 -2.59 -35.07
C PRO A 270 -0.79 -1.52 -35.12
N ALA A 271 -2.00 -1.84 -34.67
CA ALA A 271 -3.17 -0.96 -34.65
C ALA A 271 -3.48 -0.40 -33.24
N ALA A 272 -2.45 -0.25 -32.40
CA ALA A 272 -2.61 0.25 -31.03
C ALA A 272 -3.23 1.64 -30.96
N PRO A 273 -4.20 1.87 -30.04
CA PRO A 273 -4.71 3.22 -29.77
C PRO A 273 -3.60 4.15 -29.27
N PHE A 274 -3.55 5.37 -29.80
CA PHE A 274 -2.54 6.37 -29.41
C PHE A 274 -2.59 6.78 -27.93
N ASP A 275 -3.74 6.63 -27.28
CA ASP A 275 -3.95 6.99 -25.88
C ASP A 275 -3.62 5.86 -24.89
N VAL A 276 -3.05 4.74 -25.38
CA VAL A 276 -2.60 3.60 -24.56
C VAL A 276 -1.11 3.39 -24.73
N GLN A 277 -0.39 3.37 -23.62
CA GLN A 277 1.03 3.05 -23.57
C GLN A 277 1.20 1.54 -23.38
N MET A 278 1.89 0.90 -24.33
CA MET A 278 2.25 -0.51 -24.24
C MET A 278 3.69 -0.63 -23.74
N ILE A 279 3.83 -1.09 -22.51
CA ILE A 279 5.12 -1.32 -21.87
C ILE A 279 5.41 -2.81 -21.94
N GLU A 280 6.35 -3.18 -22.80
CA GLU A 280 6.82 -4.53 -23.03
C GLU A 280 8.29 -4.67 -22.60
N LYS A 281 8.85 -5.89 -22.66
CA LYS A 281 10.23 -6.17 -22.27
C LYS A 281 11.28 -5.22 -22.88
N ARG A 282 11.03 -4.67 -24.08
CA ARG A 282 11.97 -3.77 -24.78
C ARG A 282 12.08 -2.37 -24.17
N ASN A 283 10.95 -1.78 -23.78
CA ASN A 283 10.87 -0.41 -23.24
C ASN A 283 10.59 -0.37 -21.72
N TYR A 284 10.40 -1.54 -21.10
CA TYR A 284 10.13 -1.66 -19.67
C TYR A 284 11.17 -0.97 -18.80
N GLU A 285 12.47 -1.18 -19.06
CA GLU A 285 13.52 -0.63 -18.18
C GLU A 285 13.55 0.91 -18.22
N GLU A 286 13.29 1.51 -19.37
CA GLU A 286 13.20 2.97 -19.52
C GLU A 286 12.01 3.52 -18.74
N TRP A 287 10.82 2.95 -18.94
CA TRP A 287 9.61 3.33 -18.22
C TRP A 287 9.77 3.14 -16.70
N PHE A 288 10.35 2.01 -16.29
CA PHE A 288 10.57 1.65 -14.89
C PHE A 288 11.53 2.62 -14.20
N LYS A 289 12.65 2.96 -14.84
CA LYS A 289 13.58 3.99 -14.33
C LYS A 289 12.91 5.37 -14.27
N GLY A 290 12.13 5.73 -15.29
CA GLY A 290 11.36 6.96 -15.31
C GLY A 290 10.46 7.08 -14.07
N MET A 291 9.65 6.07 -13.82
CA MET A 291 8.74 6.02 -12.66
C MET A 291 9.49 6.05 -11.32
N ARG A 292 10.64 5.37 -11.20
CA ARG A 292 11.45 5.38 -9.97
C ARG A 292 12.15 6.70 -9.67
N ASN A 293 12.41 7.50 -10.70
CA ASN A 293 13.08 8.78 -10.57
C ASN A 293 12.10 9.93 -10.26
N LEU A 294 10.79 9.68 -10.29
CA LEU A 294 9.75 10.63 -9.86
C LEU A 294 9.73 10.78 -8.34
N ARG A 295 10.70 11.52 -7.80
CA ARG A 295 10.86 11.80 -6.36
C ARG A 295 10.27 13.14 -5.91
N SER A 296 9.42 13.74 -6.73
CA SER A 296 8.71 14.95 -6.34
C SER A 296 7.81 14.67 -5.12
N PRO A 297 7.68 15.64 -4.19
CA PRO A 297 6.86 15.46 -2.99
C PRO A 297 5.39 15.24 -3.37
N LEU A 298 4.63 14.66 -2.44
CA LEU A 298 3.18 14.49 -2.57
C LEU A 298 2.52 15.86 -2.76
N LYS A 299 1.68 15.98 -3.79
CA LYS A 299 1.02 17.25 -4.16
C LYS A 299 -0.42 17.28 -3.68
N HIS A 300 -0.95 18.47 -3.40
CA HIS A 300 -2.36 18.66 -3.01
C HIS A 300 -3.34 18.03 -4.02
N VAL A 301 -3.11 18.22 -5.33
CA VAL A 301 -3.94 17.62 -6.39
C VAL A 301 -3.95 16.09 -6.33
N GLN A 302 -2.84 15.47 -5.91
CA GLN A 302 -2.73 14.02 -5.75
C GLN A 302 -3.59 13.53 -4.57
N PHE A 303 -3.62 14.27 -3.46
CA PHE A 303 -4.49 13.96 -2.33
C PHE A 303 -5.97 14.17 -2.67
N LYS A 304 -6.32 15.26 -3.37
CA LYS A 304 -7.69 15.48 -3.87
C LYS A 304 -8.14 14.33 -4.78
N ALA A 305 -7.26 13.88 -5.68
CA ALA A 305 -7.51 12.73 -6.55
C ALA A 305 -7.69 11.43 -5.77
N ALA A 306 -6.81 11.16 -4.80
CA ALA A 306 -6.90 9.98 -3.93
C ALA A 306 -8.21 9.97 -3.13
N GLN A 307 -8.56 11.10 -2.51
CA GLN A 307 -9.80 11.28 -1.76
C GLN A 307 -11.01 10.96 -2.62
N ALA A 308 -11.08 11.56 -3.82
CA ALA A 308 -12.18 11.37 -4.73
C ALA A 308 -12.31 9.92 -5.22
N LEU A 309 -11.20 9.20 -5.41
CA LEU A 309 -11.27 7.77 -5.76
C LEU A 309 -11.76 6.95 -4.56
N LEU A 310 -11.15 7.12 -3.38
CA LEU A 310 -11.50 6.37 -2.18
C LEU A 310 -12.98 6.53 -1.79
N GLN A 311 -13.55 7.73 -1.92
CA GLN A 311 -14.97 7.98 -1.63
C GLN A 311 -15.95 7.19 -2.51
N TYR A 312 -15.56 6.83 -3.73
CA TYR A 312 -16.40 6.05 -4.65
C TYR A 312 -16.08 4.56 -4.59
N CYS A 313 -15.03 4.16 -3.87
CA CYS A 313 -14.72 2.76 -3.64
C CYS A 313 -15.78 2.13 -2.74
N GLN A 314 -16.08 0.86 -3.01
CA GLN A 314 -16.83 0.04 -2.09
C GLN A 314 -15.92 -0.37 -0.92
N THR A 315 -16.52 -0.42 0.28
CA THR A 315 -15.89 -0.99 1.46
C THR A 315 -16.80 -2.03 2.09
N THR A 316 -16.25 -3.22 2.33
CA THR A 316 -16.86 -4.33 3.03
C THR A 316 -16.00 -4.62 4.26
N SER A 317 -16.54 -4.34 5.44
CA SER A 317 -15.85 -4.47 6.73
C SER A 317 -16.81 -4.91 7.83
N ILE A 318 -16.24 -5.38 8.93
CA ILE A 318 -16.97 -5.76 10.14
C ILE A 318 -16.50 -4.83 11.27
N ARG A 319 -17.44 -4.37 12.10
CA ARG A 319 -17.13 -3.60 13.30
C ARG A 319 -16.47 -4.49 14.36
N ARG A 320 -15.48 -3.96 15.05
CA ARG A 320 -14.80 -4.65 16.16
C ARG A 320 -15.73 -4.64 17.38
N LEU A 321 -16.08 -5.83 17.90
CA LEU A 321 -16.93 -5.99 19.08
C LEU A 321 -16.41 -5.24 20.32
N GLU A 322 -15.09 -5.01 20.41
CA GLU A 322 -14.44 -4.31 21.52
C GLU A 322 -14.98 -2.88 21.74
N TRP A 323 -15.62 -2.28 20.74
CA TRP A 323 -16.22 -0.94 20.81
C TRP A 323 -17.75 -0.92 20.90
N GLU A 324 -18.42 -2.08 20.82
CA GLU A 324 -19.89 -2.17 21.00
C GLU A 324 -20.27 -2.14 22.49
N ILE A 325 -19.36 -2.54 23.38
CA ILE A 325 -19.61 -2.67 24.83
C ILE A 325 -19.64 -1.28 25.52
N SER A 326 -19.16 -0.21 24.88
CA SER A 326 -19.09 1.14 25.49
C SER A 326 -20.32 2.03 25.26
N GLU A 327 -21.32 1.60 24.49
CA GLU A 327 -22.52 2.43 24.19
C GLU A 327 -23.75 2.09 25.06
N GLU A 328 -23.69 1.11 25.97
CA GLU A 328 -24.83 0.67 26.80
C GLU A 328 -24.76 1.04 28.30
N GLU A 329 -23.86 1.94 28.74
CA GLU A 329 -23.84 2.44 30.14
C GLU A 329 -24.35 3.88 30.30
#